data_AF-A0AA45G4K2-F1
#
_entry.id   AF-A0AA45G4K2-F1
#
_cell.length_a   1.000
_cell.length_b   1.000
_cell.length_c   1.000
_cell.angle_alpha   90.00
_cell.angle_beta   90.00
_cell.angle_gamma   90.00
#
_symmetry.space_group_name_H-M   'P 1'
#
loop_
_entity.id
_entity.type
_entity.pdbx_description
1 polymer ?
#
loop_
_entity_poly.entity_id
_entity_poly.type
_entity_poly.pdbx_seq_one_letter_code
_entity_poly.pdbx_strand_id
1 'polypeptide(L)'
;MDHNEMMARDLHAVGIPEDRLWELVNAPHGYREQVPVMVDWLQHLDERVPEGPAREAVREGCLRVLSTSLSKGNREAFEIVAHQFAIEPRLARKVLFPAGIALVCIAERKDFPRIVEILDASPDGVGCSELVRFLGRYKTAEGREAAIAQLAKPEVRMDAIRALRQQRAPGVRDLVAQYLDDPNLTTRQQAARALEVLPE
;
A
#
# COMPACT_ATOMS: atom_id res chain seq x y z
N MET A 1 26.04 16.11 -11.07
CA MET A 1 24.66 16.03 -11.59
C MET A 1 23.78 15.90 -10.36
N ASP A 2 22.85 16.83 -10.17
CA ASP A 2 21.88 16.74 -9.08
C ASP A 2 20.88 15.59 -9.35
N HIS A 3 20.26 15.05 -8.32
CA HIS A 3 19.27 13.98 -8.44
C HIS A 3 18.10 14.33 -9.37
N ASN A 4 17.70 15.61 -9.43
CA ASN A 4 16.67 16.05 -10.38
C ASN A 4 17.13 15.92 -11.84
N GLU A 5 18.37 16.29 -12.15
CA GLU A 5 18.94 16.16 -13.49
C GLU A 5 19.11 14.69 -13.89
N MET A 6 19.51 13.83 -12.93
CA MET A 6 19.59 12.39 -13.15
C MET A 6 18.20 11.81 -13.47
N MET A 7 17.17 12.19 -12.70
CA MET A 7 15.80 11.72 -12.90
C MET A 7 15.29 12.16 -14.28
N ALA A 8 15.44 13.43 -14.62
CA ALA A 8 15.05 13.97 -15.93
C ALA A 8 15.71 13.18 -17.06
N ARG A 9 17.03 12.95 -16.97
CA ARG A 9 17.79 12.18 -17.96
C ARG A 9 17.24 10.76 -18.11
N ASP A 10 16.96 10.07 -17.01
CA ASP A 10 16.48 8.69 -17.03
C ASP A 10 15.03 8.59 -17.56
N LEU A 11 14.19 9.59 -17.28
CA LEU A 11 12.84 9.73 -17.87
C LEU A 11 12.91 9.99 -19.38
N HIS A 12 13.73 10.95 -19.81
CA HIS A 12 13.91 11.29 -21.23
C HIS A 12 14.48 10.11 -22.02
N ALA A 13 15.37 9.32 -21.42
CA ALA A 13 15.96 8.15 -22.05
C ALA A 13 14.91 7.08 -22.42
N VAL A 14 13.76 7.07 -21.75
CA VAL A 14 12.63 6.17 -22.04
C VAL A 14 11.46 6.90 -22.73
N GLY A 15 11.67 8.14 -23.20
CA GLY A 15 10.69 8.91 -23.97
C GLY A 15 9.63 9.63 -23.13
N ILE A 16 9.82 9.75 -21.82
CA ILE A 16 8.94 10.52 -20.93
C ILE A 16 9.39 11.99 -20.94
N PRO A 17 8.53 12.95 -21.33
CA PRO A 17 8.93 14.35 -21.53
C PRO A 17 9.08 15.17 -20.25
N GLU A 18 8.56 14.69 -19.11
CA GLU A 18 8.62 15.41 -17.84
C GLU A 18 10.06 15.56 -17.32
N ASP A 19 10.40 16.76 -16.88
CA ASP A 19 11.74 17.09 -16.38
C ASP A 19 11.87 16.84 -14.87
N ARG A 20 10.73 16.58 -14.20
CA ARG A 20 10.68 16.38 -12.76
C ARG A 20 9.78 15.22 -12.38
N LEU A 21 10.19 14.47 -11.37
CA LEU A 21 9.36 13.40 -10.78
C LEU A 21 7.96 13.90 -10.38
N TRP A 22 7.86 15.11 -9.82
CA TRP A 22 6.56 15.65 -9.41
C TRP A 22 5.69 16.13 -10.56
N GLU A 23 6.26 16.41 -11.73
CA GLU A 23 5.46 16.62 -12.95
C GLU A 23 4.85 15.30 -13.40
N LEU A 24 5.65 14.22 -13.39
CA LEU A 24 5.19 12.87 -13.71
C LEU A 24 4.12 12.36 -12.72
N VAL A 25 4.29 12.60 -11.42
CA VAL A 25 3.27 12.26 -10.40
C VAL A 25 1.94 12.94 -10.68
N ASN A 26 1.96 14.18 -11.18
CA ASN A 26 0.77 14.99 -11.44
C ASN A 26 0.32 14.93 -12.91
N ALA A 27 0.98 14.12 -13.74
CA ALA A 27 0.65 14.02 -15.15
C ALA A 27 -0.77 13.47 -15.33
N PRO A 28 -1.54 13.98 -16.31
CA PRO A 28 -2.92 13.54 -16.54
C PRO A 28 -3.01 12.10 -17.08
N HIS A 29 -1.88 11.52 -17.44
CA HIS A 29 -1.73 10.18 -18.00
C HIS A 29 -0.39 9.60 -17.50
N GLY A 30 -0.30 8.27 -17.46
CA GLY A 30 0.94 7.58 -17.10
C GLY A 30 1.59 6.93 -18.31
N TYR A 31 2.89 6.68 -18.20
CA TYR A 31 3.71 6.04 -19.22
C TYR A 31 4.07 4.63 -18.76
N ARG A 32 3.98 3.61 -19.61
CA ARG A 32 4.31 2.24 -19.18
C ARG A 32 5.80 2.12 -18.85
N GLU A 33 6.60 2.87 -19.58
CA GLU A 33 8.04 3.02 -19.51
C GLU A 33 8.50 3.60 -18.17
N GLN A 34 7.61 4.25 -17.41
CA GLN A 34 7.94 4.82 -16.10
C GLN A 34 8.24 3.74 -15.06
N VAL A 35 7.64 2.55 -15.19
CA VAL A 35 7.73 1.48 -14.18
C VAL A 35 9.18 1.05 -13.95
N PRO A 36 9.95 0.61 -14.97
CA PRO A 36 11.35 0.23 -14.77
C PRO A 36 12.21 1.38 -14.22
N VAL A 37 11.94 2.63 -14.62
CA VAL A 37 12.67 3.80 -14.09
C VAL A 37 12.40 3.97 -12.59
N MET A 38 11.14 3.92 -12.14
CA MET A 38 10.81 4.06 -10.72
C MET A 38 11.35 2.91 -9.87
N VAL A 39 11.37 1.68 -10.41
CA VAL A 39 11.94 0.51 -9.74
C VAL A 39 13.45 0.69 -9.54
N ASP A 40 14.17 1.06 -10.60
CA ASP A 40 15.60 1.34 -10.57
C ASP A 40 15.93 2.50 -9.60
N TRP A 41 15.13 3.56 -9.62
CA TRP A 41 15.27 4.67 -8.68
C TRP A 41 15.06 4.28 -7.22
N LEU A 42 14.06 3.44 -6.92
CA LEU A 42 13.86 2.94 -5.55
C LEU A 42 14.97 1.98 -5.12
N GLN A 43 15.48 1.15 -6.04
CA GLN A 43 16.58 0.20 -5.79
C GLN A 43 17.89 0.89 -5.44
N HIS A 44 18.17 2.03 -6.08
CA HIS A 44 19.43 2.77 -5.95
C HIS A 44 19.26 4.12 -5.24
N LEU A 45 18.14 4.33 -4.54
CA LEU A 45 17.78 5.64 -4.01
C LEU A 45 18.84 6.20 -3.05
N ASP A 46 19.35 5.35 -2.16
CA ASP A 46 20.28 5.79 -1.11
C ASP A 46 21.66 6.15 -1.68
N GLU A 47 22.02 5.58 -2.83
CA GLU A 47 23.23 5.90 -3.59
C GLU A 47 23.08 7.20 -4.38
N ARG A 48 21.87 7.48 -4.90
CA ARG A 48 21.58 8.63 -5.77
C ARG A 48 21.28 9.91 -5.00
N VAL A 49 20.61 9.79 -3.86
CA VAL A 49 20.12 10.95 -3.09
C VAL A 49 20.64 10.87 -1.67
N PRO A 50 21.39 11.86 -1.16
CA PRO A 50 21.82 11.90 0.23
C PRO A 50 20.65 11.84 1.22
N GLU A 51 20.91 11.39 2.45
CA GLU A 51 19.89 11.30 3.48
C GLU A 51 19.31 12.69 3.79
N GLY A 52 17.98 12.75 3.93
CA GLY A 52 17.27 13.98 4.25
C GLY A 52 15.93 14.10 3.51
N PRO A 53 15.27 15.27 3.62
CA PRO A 53 13.92 15.49 3.09
C PRO A 53 13.78 15.23 1.58
N ALA A 54 14.83 15.49 0.80
CA ALA A 54 14.84 15.25 -0.64
C ALA A 54 14.73 13.75 -0.97
N ARG A 55 15.47 12.89 -0.27
CA ARG A 55 15.41 11.43 -0.45
C ARG A 55 14.01 10.89 -0.15
N GLU A 56 13.39 11.36 0.93
CA GLU A 56 12.02 10.98 1.25
C GLU A 56 11.01 11.43 0.19
N ALA A 57 11.18 12.64 -0.36
CA ALA A 57 10.31 13.16 -1.42
C ALA A 57 10.46 12.38 -2.73
N VAL A 58 11.69 11.99 -3.10
CA VAL A 58 11.94 11.14 -4.26
C VAL A 58 11.34 9.74 -4.05
N ARG A 59 11.52 9.16 -2.85
CA ARG A 59 10.91 7.87 -2.47
C ARG A 59 9.39 7.93 -2.61
N GLU A 60 8.76 8.95 -2.01
CA GLU A 60 7.31 9.15 -2.07
C GLU A 60 6.83 9.29 -3.52
N GLY A 61 7.50 10.12 -4.32
CA GLY A 61 7.14 10.34 -5.72
C GLY A 61 7.19 9.04 -6.54
N CYS A 62 8.26 8.24 -6.40
CA CYS A 62 8.38 6.96 -7.10
C CYS A 62 7.24 6.00 -6.74
N LEU A 63 6.90 5.91 -5.46
CA LEU A 63 5.79 5.07 -4.99
C LEU A 63 4.43 5.54 -5.50
N ARG A 64 4.22 6.85 -5.60
CA ARG A 64 3.00 7.43 -6.18
C ARG A 64 2.88 7.12 -7.68
N VAL A 65 3.98 7.24 -8.43
CA VAL A 65 4.00 6.87 -9.86
C VAL A 65 3.70 5.37 -10.05
N LEU A 66 4.19 4.51 -9.15
CA LEU A 66 3.90 3.08 -9.17
C LEU A 66 2.48 2.72 -8.70
N SER A 67 1.74 3.65 -8.09
CA SER A 67 0.36 3.48 -7.59
C SER A 67 -0.72 3.50 -8.69
N THR A 68 -0.41 2.95 -9.87
CA THR A 68 -1.29 2.94 -11.04
C THR A 68 -1.45 1.53 -11.59
N SER A 69 -2.47 1.34 -12.43
CA SER A 69 -2.70 0.05 -13.11
C SER A 69 -1.60 -0.33 -14.11
N LEU A 70 -0.73 0.60 -14.49
CA LEU A 70 0.41 0.35 -15.38
C LEU A 70 1.45 -0.58 -14.75
N SER A 71 1.54 -0.57 -13.41
CA SER A 71 2.47 -1.42 -12.66
C SER A 71 1.94 -2.83 -12.40
N LYS A 72 0.69 -3.13 -12.80
CA LYS A 72 0.00 -4.39 -12.46
C LYS A 72 0.78 -5.61 -12.96
N GLY A 73 1.04 -6.55 -12.05
CA GLY A 73 1.74 -7.81 -12.33
C GLY A 73 3.25 -7.69 -12.54
N ASN A 74 3.84 -6.50 -12.42
CA ASN A 74 5.28 -6.34 -12.50
C ASN A 74 5.94 -6.86 -11.21
N ARG A 75 6.74 -7.94 -11.31
CA ARG A 75 7.31 -8.59 -10.12
C ARG A 75 8.38 -7.75 -9.43
N GLU A 76 9.23 -7.09 -10.19
CA GLU A 76 10.29 -6.25 -9.64
C GLU A 76 9.71 -5.05 -8.89
N ALA A 77 8.68 -4.42 -9.48
CA ALA A 77 7.91 -3.37 -8.81
C ALA A 77 7.24 -3.87 -7.53
N PHE A 78 6.69 -5.08 -7.54
CA PHE A 78 6.09 -5.66 -6.34
C PHE A 78 7.13 -5.81 -5.21
N GLU A 79 8.29 -6.41 -5.51
CA GLU A 79 9.33 -6.65 -4.52
C GLU A 79 9.92 -5.35 -3.97
N ILE A 80 10.22 -4.38 -4.84
CA ILE A 80 10.83 -3.13 -4.38
C ILE A 80 9.86 -2.30 -3.53
N VAL A 81 8.56 -2.33 -3.83
CA VAL A 81 7.52 -1.69 -3.03
C VAL A 81 7.30 -2.44 -1.72
N ALA A 82 7.27 -3.78 -1.74
CA ALA A 82 7.19 -4.59 -0.53
C ALA A 82 8.37 -4.34 0.42
N HIS A 83 9.57 -4.21 -0.14
CA HIS A 83 10.79 -3.90 0.63
C HIS A 83 10.68 -2.59 1.42
N GLN A 84 9.89 -1.60 0.97
CA GLN A 84 9.71 -0.34 1.70
C GLN A 84 9.15 -0.53 3.12
N PHE A 85 8.36 -1.59 3.35
CA PHE A 85 7.81 -1.90 4.67
C PHE A 85 8.84 -2.55 5.62
N ALA A 86 9.98 -3.00 5.10
CA ALA A 86 11.03 -3.68 5.85
C ALA A 86 12.27 -2.79 6.12
N ILE A 87 12.26 -1.53 5.66
CA ILE A 87 13.38 -0.60 5.85
C ILE A 87 13.41 -0.10 7.30
N GLU A 88 14.62 -0.09 7.88
CA GLU A 88 14.91 0.44 9.21
C GLU A 88 15.90 1.62 9.15
N PRO A 89 15.68 2.72 9.88
CA PRO A 89 14.51 2.99 10.73
C PRO A 89 13.23 3.10 9.91
N ARG A 90 12.12 2.62 10.50
CA ARG A 90 10.83 2.59 9.81
C ARG A 90 10.48 3.91 9.12
N LEU A 91 10.12 3.80 7.84
CA LEU A 91 9.75 4.95 7.02
C LEU A 91 8.50 5.67 7.55
N ALA A 92 8.47 6.99 7.36
CA ALA A 92 7.34 7.82 7.74
C ALA A 92 6.05 7.41 7.02
N ARG A 93 4.91 7.65 7.69
CA ARG A 93 3.55 7.41 7.15
C ARG A 93 3.35 7.97 5.73
N LYS A 94 3.89 9.17 5.45
CA LYS A 94 3.77 9.82 4.14
C LYS A 94 4.36 8.99 2.99
N VAL A 95 5.32 8.12 3.29
CA VAL A 95 5.96 7.21 2.33
C VAL A 95 5.26 5.85 2.32
N LEU A 96 4.93 5.29 3.49
CA LEU A 96 4.27 3.98 3.56
C LEU A 96 2.85 3.98 3.02
N PHE A 97 2.14 5.12 3.09
CA PHE A 97 0.79 5.25 2.53
C PHE A 97 0.74 5.00 1.01
N PRO A 98 1.50 5.71 0.16
CA PRO A 98 1.57 5.39 -1.27
C PRO A 98 2.21 4.02 -1.54
N ALA A 99 3.12 3.53 -0.69
CA ALA A 99 3.64 2.15 -0.83
C ALA A 99 2.53 1.11 -0.73
N GLY A 100 1.61 1.25 0.25
CA GLY A 100 0.47 0.36 0.41
C GLY A 100 -0.48 0.38 -0.79
N ILE A 101 -0.75 1.56 -1.37
CA ILE A 101 -1.56 1.71 -2.59
C ILE A 101 -0.86 1.02 -3.77
N ALA A 102 0.42 1.35 -4.00
CA ALA A 102 1.22 0.76 -5.07
C ALA A 102 1.23 -0.77 -4.99
N LEU A 103 1.45 -1.33 -3.81
CA LEU A 103 1.52 -2.77 -3.64
C LEU A 103 0.20 -3.45 -4.03
N VAL A 104 -0.95 -2.88 -3.68
CA VAL A 104 -2.28 -3.40 -4.06
C VAL A 104 -2.60 -3.23 -5.55
N CYS A 105 -2.09 -2.17 -6.19
CA CYS A 105 -2.20 -1.96 -7.63
C CYS A 105 -1.37 -2.97 -8.42
N ILE A 106 -0.18 -3.31 -7.92
CA ILE A 106 0.76 -4.24 -8.53
C ILE A 106 0.32 -5.69 -8.31
N ALA A 107 -0.13 -6.02 -7.10
CA ALA A 107 -0.36 -7.38 -6.63
C ALA A 107 -1.32 -8.19 -7.51
N GLU A 108 -0.96 -9.45 -7.69
CA GLU A 108 -1.82 -10.50 -8.21
C GLU A 108 -2.33 -11.41 -7.08
N ARG A 109 -3.25 -12.34 -7.40
CA ARG A 109 -3.78 -13.29 -6.42
C ARG A 109 -2.69 -14.13 -5.75
N LYS A 110 -1.62 -14.49 -6.48
CA LYS A 110 -0.50 -15.28 -5.97
C LYS A 110 0.30 -14.55 -4.88
N ASP A 111 0.16 -13.22 -4.79
CA ASP A 111 0.91 -12.37 -3.86
C ASP A 111 0.22 -12.22 -2.50
N PHE A 112 -0.96 -12.82 -2.34
CA PHE A 112 -1.71 -12.78 -1.10
C PHE A 112 -0.86 -13.20 0.13
N PRO A 113 -0.09 -14.32 0.12
CA PRO A 113 0.72 -14.70 1.27
C PRO A 113 1.75 -13.62 1.65
N ARG A 114 2.40 -13.00 0.66
CA ARG A 114 3.39 -11.95 0.89
C ARG A 114 2.78 -10.68 1.47
N ILE A 115 1.54 -10.35 1.09
CA ILE A 115 0.80 -9.24 1.70
C ILE A 115 0.48 -9.54 3.18
N VAL A 116 0.10 -10.78 3.51
CA VAL A 116 -0.13 -11.17 4.92
C VAL A 116 1.16 -11.05 5.73
N GLU A 117 2.31 -11.51 5.21
CA GLU A 117 3.61 -11.36 5.88
C GLU A 117 3.94 -9.90 6.21
N ILE A 118 3.66 -8.96 5.29
CA ILE A 118 3.88 -7.52 5.51
C ILE A 118 2.96 -6.99 6.62
N LEU A 119 1.69 -7.42 6.63
CA LEU A 119 0.74 -7.04 7.66
C LEU A 119 1.15 -7.56 9.04
N ASP A 120 1.65 -8.78 9.11
CA ASP A 120 2.11 -9.40 10.36
C ASP A 120 3.38 -8.72 10.89
N ALA A 121 4.29 -8.32 9.99
CA ALA A 121 5.48 -7.55 10.33
C ALA A 121 5.19 -6.08 10.71
N SER A 122 3.95 -5.60 10.51
CA SER A 122 3.55 -4.21 10.77
C SER A 122 2.71 -4.10 12.06
N PRO A 123 3.33 -3.97 13.25
CA PRO A 123 2.62 -4.09 14.53
C PRO A 123 1.56 -2.99 14.75
N ASP A 124 1.81 -1.78 14.27
CA ASP A 124 0.90 -0.62 14.42
C ASP A 124 -0.05 -0.41 13.23
N GLY A 125 0.12 -1.16 12.13
CA GLY A 125 -0.67 -1.02 10.90
C GLY A 125 -0.39 0.24 10.06
N VAL A 126 0.62 1.06 10.37
CA VAL A 126 0.90 2.29 9.62
C VAL A 126 1.21 1.98 8.16
N GLY A 127 0.48 2.63 7.23
CA GLY A 127 0.59 2.42 5.78
C GLY A 127 -0.11 1.18 5.24
N CYS A 128 -0.75 0.38 6.11
CA CYS A 128 -1.31 -0.92 5.74
C CYS A 128 -2.80 -0.91 5.35
N SER A 129 -3.50 0.23 5.42
CA SER A 129 -4.95 0.32 5.16
C SER A 129 -5.39 -0.36 3.85
N GLU A 130 -4.68 -0.11 2.75
CA GLU A 130 -5.01 -0.75 1.47
C GLU A 130 -4.72 -2.26 1.46
N LEU A 131 -3.65 -2.70 2.14
CA LEU A 131 -3.31 -4.11 2.28
C LEU A 131 -4.40 -4.85 3.06
N VAL A 132 -4.93 -4.25 4.13
CA VAL A 132 -6.05 -4.83 4.88
C VAL A 132 -7.32 -4.88 4.03
N ARG A 133 -7.62 -3.82 3.25
CA ARG A 133 -8.75 -3.83 2.30
C ARG A 133 -8.59 -4.90 1.22
N PHE A 134 -7.37 -5.17 0.77
CA PHE A 134 -7.08 -6.21 -0.22
C PHE A 134 -7.49 -7.61 0.26
N LEU A 135 -7.36 -7.91 1.56
CA LEU A 135 -7.82 -9.18 2.13
C LEU A 135 -9.31 -9.42 1.86
N GLY A 136 -10.12 -8.35 1.88
CA GLY A 136 -11.55 -8.39 1.61
C GLY A 136 -11.94 -8.93 0.23
N ARG A 137 -10.99 -8.95 -0.72
CA ARG A 137 -11.20 -9.48 -2.08
C ARG A 137 -11.24 -11.02 -2.12
N TYR A 138 -10.69 -11.69 -1.10
CA TYR A 138 -10.55 -13.15 -1.06
C TYR A 138 -11.45 -13.75 0.01
N LYS A 139 -12.56 -14.36 -0.43
CA LYS A 139 -13.52 -15.08 0.43
C LYS A 139 -12.99 -16.47 0.79
N THR A 140 -11.95 -16.48 1.61
CA THR A 140 -11.20 -17.68 2.02
C THR A 140 -11.05 -17.68 3.54
N ALA A 141 -10.80 -18.85 4.13
CA ALA A 141 -10.56 -18.94 5.57
C ALA A 141 -9.31 -18.13 5.94
N GLU A 142 -8.26 -18.24 5.14
CA GLU A 142 -7.00 -17.50 5.31
C GLU A 142 -7.22 -15.99 5.22
N GLY A 143 -7.99 -15.53 4.24
CA GLY A 143 -8.38 -14.12 4.11
C GLY A 143 -9.21 -13.59 5.27
N ARG A 144 -10.04 -14.44 5.88
CA ARG A 144 -10.80 -14.10 7.08
C ARG A 144 -9.86 -13.99 8.28
N GLU A 145 -9.04 -15.01 8.56
CA GLU A 145 -8.13 -15.01 9.71
C GLU A 145 -7.14 -13.83 9.64
N ALA A 146 -6.59 -13.56 8.44
CA ALA A 146 -5.72 -12.42 8.23
C ALA A 146 -6.42 -11.08 8.55
N ALA A 147 -7.70 -10.92 8.20
CA ALA A 147 -8.46 -9.72 8.51
C ALA A 147 -8.80 -9.62 10.02
N ILE A 148 -9.14 -10.74 10.67
CA ILE A 148 -9.37 -10.79 12.14
C ILE A 148 -8.11 -10.32 12.88
N ALA A 149 -6.93 -10.78 12.48
CA ALA A 149 -5.66 -10.41 13.12
C ALA A 149 -5.39 -8.90 13.12
N GLN A 150 -6.01 -8.14 12.20
CA GLN A 150 -5.85 -6.69 12.11
C GLN A 150 -6.85 -5.90 12.98
N LEU A 151 -7.91 -6.52 13.52
CA LEU A 151 -8.94 -5.84 14.33
C LEU A 151 -8.37 -5.18 15.59
N ALA A 152 -7.33 -5.78 16.19
CA ALA A 152 -6.67 -5.22 17.36
C ALA A 152 -5.96 -3.89 17.08
N LYS A 153 -5.50 -3.64 15.84
CA LYS A 153 -4.68 -2.49 15.46
C LYS A 153 -5.56 -1.26 15.17
N PRO A 154 -5.57 -0.21 16.03
CA PRO A 154 -6.48 0.93 15.86
C PRO A 154 -6.38 1.60 14.48
N GLU A 155 -5.17 1.65 13.93
CA GLU A 155 -4.86 2.27 12.65
C GLU A 155 -5.64 1.69 11.46
N VAL A 156 -5.81 0.36 11.44
CA VAL A 156 -6.39 -0.37 10.31
C VAL A 156 -7.67 -1.12 10.68
N ARG A 157 -8.15 -0.98 11.92
CA ARG A 157 -9.34 -1.66 12.43
C ARG A 157 -10.57 -1.44 11.56
N MET A 158 -10.83 -0.20 11.15
CA MET A 158 -11.97 0.11 10.29
C MET A 158 -11.87 -0.61 8.93
N ASP A 159 -10.65 -0.78 8.42
CA ASP A 159 -10.38 -1.48 7.16
C ASP A 159 -10.53 -2.99 7.31
N ALA A 160 -10.15 -3.54 8.47
CA ALA A 160 -10.34 -4.94 8.82
C ALA A 160 -11.83 -5.31 8.91
N ILE A 161 -12.63 -4.49 9.61
CA ILE A 161 -14.09 -4.66 9.67
C ILE A 161 -14.69 -4.60 8.27
N ARG A 162 -14.24 -3.64 7.44
CA ARG A 162 -14.69 -3.53 6.05
C ARG A 162 -14.33 -4.77 5.23
N ALA A 163 -13.13 -5.32 5.39
CA ALA A 163 -12.68 -6.52 4.70
C ALA A 163 -13.54 -7.74 5.07
N LEU A 164 -13.80 -7.95 6.37
CA LEU A 164 -14.69 -9.01 6.86
C LEU A 164 -16.11 -8.87 6.32
N ARG A 165 -16.65 -7.64 6.29
CA ARG A 165 -17.96 -7.35 5.67
C ARG A 165 -17.97 -7.72 4.18
N GLN A 166 -16.94 -7.34 3.43
CA GLN A 166 -16.84 -7.62 2.00
C GLN A 166 -16.78 -9.14 1.73
N GLN A 167 -16.11 -9.88 2.62
CA GLN A 167 -16.06 -11.33 2.55
C GLN A 167 -17.40 -11.99 2.88
N ARG A 168 -18.28 -11.32 3.64
CA ARG A 168 -19.39 -11.95 4.38
C ARG A 168 -18.87 -13.11 5.24
N ALA A 169 -17.80 -12.82 5.98
CA ALA A 169 -17.08 -13.82 6.77
C ALA A 169 -18.00 -14.46 7.82
N PRO A 170 -18.10 -15.80 7.89
CA PRO A 170 -18.88 -16.47 8.93
C PRO A 170 -18.13 -16.55 10.26
N GLY A 171 -18.88 -16.54 11.37
CA GLY A 171 -18.37 -16.72 12.72
C GLY A 171 -17.57 -15.53 13.29
N VAL A 172 -17.71 -14.33 12.69
CA VAL A 172 -17.01 -13.11 13.16
C VAL A 172 -17.95 -12.03 13.66
N ARG A 173 -19.26 -12.31 13.69
CA ARG A 173 -20.29 -11.34 14.04
C ARG A 173 -20.08 -10.77 15.45
N ASP A 174 -19.88 -11.63 16.43
CA ASP A 174 -19.61 -11.24 17.82
C ASP A 174 -18.31 -10.46 17.97
N LEU A 175 -17.27 -10.84 17.23
CA LEU A 175 -15.99 -10.10 17.22
C LEU A 175 -16.18 -8.68 16.69
N VAL A 176 -16.97 -8.50 15.63
CA VAL A 176 -17.25 -7.18 15.05
C VAL A 176 -18.17 -6.35 15.95
N ALA A 177 -19.11 -6.97 16.67
CA ALA A 177 -20.05 -6.29 17.56
C ALA A 177 -19.36 -5.51 18.69
N GLN A 178 -18.20 -5.96 19.15
CA GLN A 178 -17.39 -5.27 20.16
C GLN A 178 -16.98 -3.84 19.75
N TYR A 179 -17.00 -3.53 18.46
CA TYR A 179 -16.61 -2.23 17.92
C TYR A 179 -17.77 -1.26 17.69
N LEU A 180 -18.99 -1.60 18.10
CA LEU A 180 -20.13 -0.68 18.06
C LEU A 180 -19.94 0.55 18.96
N ASP A 181 -19.14 0.42 20.02
CA ASP A 181 -18.83 1.49 20.97
C ASP A 181 -17.36 1.97 20.86
N ASP A 182 -16.65 1.62 19.77
CA ASP A 182 -15.26 2.04 19.55
C ASP A 182 -15.12 3.58 19.63
N PRO A 183 -14.07 4.15 20.24
CA PRO A 183 -13.91 5.61 20.34
C PRO A 183 -13.93 6.33 18.98
N ASN A 184 -13.49 5.65 17.91
CA ASN A 184 -13.50 6.19 16.56
C ASN A 184 -14.89 6.05 15.90
N LEU A 185 -15.51 7.19 15.54
CA LEU A 185 -16.83 7.24 14.90
C LEU A 185 -16.90 6.41 13.61
N THR A 186 -15.86 6.46 12.78
CA THR A 186 -15.82 5.71 11.51
C THR A 186 -15.76 4.22 11.76
N THR A 187 -15.02 3.76 12.77
CA THR A 187 -15.01 2.35 13.20
C THR A 187 -16.41 1.90 13.60
N ARG A 188 -17.11 2.65 14.46
CA ARG A 188 -18.50 2.33 14.87
C ARG A 188 -19.44 2.20 13.66
N GLN A 189 -19.35 3.14 12.72
CA GLN A 189 -20.15 3.11 11.50
C GLN A 189 -19.83 1.89 10.61
N GLN A 190 -18.56 1.48 10.51
CA GLN A 190 -18.22 0.27 9.76
C GLN A 190 -18.71 -1.00 10.46
N ALA A 191 -18.63 -1.05 11.80
CA ALA A 191 -19.12 -2.18 12.58
C ALA A 191 -20.63 -2.37 12.40
N ALA A 192 -21.42 -1.30 12.56
CA ALA A 192 -22.87 -1.33 12.35
C ALA A 192 -23.24 -1.86 10.95
N ARG A 193 -22.61 -1.30 9.90
CA ARG A 193 -22.81 -1.75 8.50
C ARG A 193 -22.38 -3.20 8.26
N ALA A 194 -21.38 -3.68 8.99
CA ALA A 194 -20.93 -5.06 8.87
C ALA A 194 -21.96 -6.03 9.46
N LEU A 195 -22.51 -5.72 10.63
CA LEU A 195 -23.53 -6.53 11.31
C LEU A 195 -24.86 -6.60 10.54
N GLU A 196 -25.11 -5.74 9.57
CA GLU A 196 -26.30 -5.88 8.69
C GLU A 196 -26.19 -7.09 7.74
N VAL A 197 -24.97 -7.53 7.41
CA VAL A 197 -24.74 -8.51 6.33
C VAL A 197 -23.85 -9.70 6.71
N LEU A 198 -23.16 -9.64 7.86
CA LEU A 198 -22.39 -10.74 8.38
C LEU A 198 -23.33 -11.87 8.84
N PRO A 199 -23.11 -13.12 8.41
CA PRO A 199 -23.86 -14.24 8.94
C PRO A 199 -23.59 -14.41 10.44
N GLU A 200 -24.53 -15.07 11.12
CA GLU A 200 -24.31 -15.59 12.47
C GLU A 200 -23.05 -16.49 12.52
#